data_AF-A0AA96RD98-F1
#
_entry.id   AF-A0AA96RD98-F1
#
_cell.length_a   1.000
_cell.length_b   1.000
_cell.length_c   1.000
_cell.angle_alpha   90.00
_cell.angle_beta   90.00
_cell.angle_gamma   90.00
#
_symmetry.space_group_name_H-M   'P 1'
#
loop_
_entity.id
_entity.type
_entity.pdbx_description
1 polymer ?
#
loop_
_entity_poly.entity_id
_entity_poly.type
_entity_poly.pdbx_seq_one_letter_code
_entity_poly.pdbx_strand_id
1 'polypeptide(L)'
;MKIRKFSLALLALSLALPAGASVLHAENHAPASAIGTPLSRVLSTDIVAYVNKLPIPSFNVDGYTAVAAEDLRHYGFEVAWVPAEHKVVIYRSGEKPLSPLPAPSSPLPVGTKIGDVLYTDIQAFYGNTPIPSYNIGGRTAVRLNDLDPFGDLAYDNGSRTLTFTPEALPEAEHAQVQVPLTIQETGSVRLDSIRYGEEVITYKGEEVGLISNGTPLLDVQWMAGKLGYTVSTWADDHLLVQKGPYRFDLSKGASSVPLTWFGGVVQEYPTITPPVESSGRLYAHELDLKQLFGYDYDWHNDTRTLNIEYRDFLVEDWGVTEGLTNYAYKVEAEGFLQGNKLMPELRVGNWLNGSYTSGGATAYQKAENPGALPLYGFGAVTPADLGSNEISVVFSSNQRILYQKSINVDLTMQTVEPIIDWSGPVGHGDFTELSSVNPSKAHQTTEGNLFEVNGQATKKIGSGITFKVEKQQENGEYRFLSQTSAPFEGNDFHTILPLENGKGLYRITAVSLLSYPRGTGSKEIAKWYVEKP
;
A
#
# COMPACT_ATOMS: atom_id res chain seq x y z
N MET A 1 83.43 -63.67 1.67
CA MET A 1 82.20 -64.27 2.21
C MET A 1 81.81 -63.49 3.47
N LYS A 2 80.51 -63.18 3.64
CA LYS A 2 79.86 -62.40 4.73
C LYS A 2 79.82 -60.86 4.59
N ILE A 3 78.85 -60.44 3.76
CA ILE A 3 77.84 -59.37 3.91
C ILE A 3 78.25 -58.10 4.68
N ARG A 4 78.41 -57.01 3.91
CA ARG A 4 78.60 -55.61 4.31
C ARG A 4 77.28 -54.98 4.78
N LYS A 5 77.31 -54.19 5.86
CA LYS A 5 76.39 -53.07 6.08
C LYS A 5 77.21 -51.84 6.41
N PHE A 6 77.17 -50.84 5.52
CA PHE A 6 77.74 -49.52 5.73
C PHE A 6 76.66 -48.64 6.36
N SER A 7 76.95 -48.08 7.55
CA SER A 7 76.16 -47.03 8.18
C SER A 7 76.55 -45.68 7.56
N LEU A 8 75.55 -44.95 7.04
CA LEU A 8 75.70 -43.60 6.51
C LEU A 8 74.98 -42.64 7.47
N ALA A 9 75.72 -41.75 8.12
CA ALA A 9 75.18 -40.62 8.86
C ALA A 9 75.15 -39.42 7.92
N LEU A 10 73.96 -38.87 7.65
CA LEU A 10 73.78 -37.64 6.90
C LEU A 10 73.02 -36.62 7.75
N LEU A 11 73.66 -35.48 7.95
CA LEU A 11 73.20 -34.29 8.66
C LEU A 11 72.11 -33.60 7.80
N ALA A 12 70.87 -33.51 8.29
CA ALA A 12 69.82 -32.74 7.63
C ALA A 12 69.54 -31.45 8.41
N LEU A 13 69.88 -30.32 7.77
CA LEU A 13 69.64 -28.96 8.21
C LEU A 13 68.14 -28.65 8.06
N SER A 14 67.47 -28.35 9.17
CA SER A 14 66.04 -28.01 9.19
C SER A 14 65.80 -26.60 8.62
N LEU A 15 65.06 -26.51 7.52
CA LEU A 15 64.49 -25.26 7.01
C LEU A 15 63.42 -24.73 7.97
N ALA A 16 63.64 -23.55 8.53
CA ALA A 16 62.61 -22.75 9.19
C ALA A 16 61.81 -21.98 8.13
N LEU A 17 60.51 -22.29 8.01
CA LEU A 17 59.55 -21.52 7.22
C LEU A 17 59.22 -20.22 7.99
N PRO A 18 59.33 -19.03 7.39
CA PRO A 18 58.83 -17.81 8.01
C PRO A 18 57.30 -17.82 7.98
N ALA A 19 56.70 -17.50 9.13
CA ALA A 19 55.27 -17.29 9.30
C ALA A 19 54.78 -16.23 8.29
N GLY A 20 53.91 -16.65 7.37
CA GLY A 20 53.20 -15.75 6.49
C GLY A 20 52.23 -14.90 7.30
N ALA A 21 52.53 -13.61 7.42
CA ALA A 21 51.55 -12.62 7.82
C ALA A 21 50.50 -12.51 6.70
N SER A 22 49.31 -13.08 6.93
CA SER A 22 48.16 -12.81 6.09
C SER A 22 47.77 -11.35 6.28
N VAL A 23 48.17 -10.51 5.33
CA VAL A 23 47.62 -9.16 5.17
C VAL A 23 46.15 -9.35 4.79
N LEU A 24 45.27 -9.16 5.76
CA LEU A 24 43.85 -8.93 5.52
C LEU A 24 43.75 -7.75 4.53
N HIS A 25 43.49 -8.06 3.26
CA HIS A 25 42.97 -7.08 2.33
C HIS A 25 41.57 -6.74 2.82
N ALA A 26 41.47 -5.64 3.57
CA ALA A 26 40.21 -4.94 3.70
C ALA A 26 39.81 -4.51 2.29
N GLU A 27 38.88 -5.23 1.67
CA GLU A 27 38.14 -4.70 0.54
C GLU A 27 37.44 -3.45 1.05
N ASN A 28 37.97 -2.28 0.68
CA ASN A 28 37.29 -1.01 0.78
C ASN A 28 36.06 -1.08 -0.13
N HIS A 29 34.99 -1.70 0.36
CA HIS A 29 33.66 -1.44 -0.17
C HIS A 29 33.39 0.03 0.09
N ALA A 30 33.37 0.83 -0.98
CA ALA A 30 32.78 2.16 -0.91
C ALA A 30 31.39 2.01 -0.25
N PRO A 31 31.02 2.87 0.72
CA PRO A 31 29.72 2.76 1.35
C PRO A 31 28.65 2.81 0.25
N ALA A 32 27.76 1.81 0.23
CA ALA A 32 26.60 1.85 -0.64
C ALA A 32 25.90 3.20 -0.43
N SER A 33 25.59 3.92 -1.51
CA SER A 33 24.93 5.22 -1.41
C SER A 33 23.64 5.08 -0.60
N ALA A 34 23.33 6.05 0.25
CA ALA A 34 22.08 6.02 0.99
C ALA A 34 20.90 6.17 0.02
N ILE A 35 19.81 5.43 0.24
CA ILE A 35 18.56 5.60 -0.52
C ILE A 35 18.14 7.06 -0.49
N GLY A 36 17.76 7.60 -1.65
CA GLY A 36 17.40 9.01 -1.82
C GLY A 36 18.57 9.95 -2.11
N THR A 37 19.82 9.45 -2.16
CA THR A 37 20.97 10.27 -2.55
C THR A 37 20.84 10.71 -4.02
N PRO A 38 20.91 12.01 -4.35
CA PRO A 38 20.89 12.46 -5.74
C PRO A 38 22.10 11.95 -6.53
N LEU A 39 21.85 11.30 -7.67
CA LEU A 39 22.86 10.72 -8.56
C LEU A 39 23.07 11.56 -9.82
N SER A 40 21.98 12.02 -10.44
CA SER A 40 21.97 12.79 -11.69
C SER A 40 20.75 13.71 -11.74
N ARG A 41 20.60 14.47 -12.83
CA ARG A 41 19.50 15.42 -13.02
C ARG A 41 18.44 14.85 -13.96
N VAL A 42 17.20 15.18 -13.68
CA VAL A 42 16.08 14.99 -14.62
C VAL A 42 15.82 16.31 -15.32
N LEU A 43 15.78 16.29 -16.64
CA LEU A 43 15.65 17.49 -17.47
C LEU A 43 14.35 17.48 -18.28
N SER A 44 13.79 18.65 -18.55
CA SER A 44 12.72 18.82 -19.52
C SER A 44 13.21 18.48 -20.93
N THR A 45 12.31 17.93 -21.74
CA THR A 45 12.55 17.56 -23.14
C THR A 45 11.43 18.09 -24.02
N ASP A 46 11.76 18.41 -25.26
CA ASP A 46 10.80 18.69 -26.33
C ASP A 46 10.52 17.44 -27.20
N ILE A 47 11.09 16.29 -26.83
CA ILE A 47 10.77 15.01 -27.45
C ILE A 47 9.43 14.53 -26.93
N VAL A 48 8.47 14.28 -27.83
CA VAL A 48 7.18 13.68 -27.47
C VAL A 48 7.33 12.16 -27.52
N ALA A 49 7.14 11.50 -26.39
CA ALA A 49 7.14 10.06 -26.28
C ALA A 49 5.77 9.46 -26.62
N TYR A 50 5.77 8.35 -27.34
CA TYR A 50 4.58 7.56 -27.63
C TYR A 50 4.79 6.10 -27.24
N VAL A 51 3.80 5.51 -26.60
CA VAL A 51 3.71 4.07 -26.35
C VAL A 51 2.40 3.57 -26.94
N ASN A 52 2.43 2.53 -27.77
CA ASN A 52 1.25 2.05 -28.50
C ASN A 52 0.52 3.18 -29.27
N LYS A 53 1.30 4.08 -29.90
CA LYS A 53 0.85 5.24 -30.68
C LYS A 53 0.10 6.32 -29.87
N LEU A 54 0.09 6.24 -28.54
CA LEU A 54 -0.52 7.24 -27.68
C LEU A 54 0.56 8.04 -26.95
N PRO A 55 0.39 9.36 -26.79
CA PRO A 55 1.38 10.20 -26.11
C PRO A 55 1.46 9.85 -24.63
N ILE A 56 2.67 9.79 -24.08
CA ILE A 56 2.92 9.48 -22.66
C ILE A 56 3.78 10.59 -22.01
N PRO A 57 3.50 10.99 -20.75
CA PRO A 57 4.39 11.85 -20.00
C PRO A 57 5.81 11.31 -19.97
N SER A 58 6.79 12.15 -20.31
CA SER A 58 8.18 11.76 -20.39
C SER A 58 9.12 12.89 -20.00
N PHE A 59 10.34 12.52 -19.69
CA PHE A 59 11.41 13.42 -19.26
C PHE A 59 12.76 12.89 -19.73
N ASN A 60 13.80 13.72 -19.67
CA ASN A 60 15.15 13.32 -20.06
C ASN A 60 15.96 12.88 -18.84
N VAL A 61 16.56 11.70 -18.94
CA VAL A 61 17.52 11.14 -17.99
C VAL A 61 18.76 10.73 -18.76
N ASP A 62 19.90 11.33 -18.42
CA ASP A 62 21.21 11.05 -19.02
C ASP A 62 21.20 11.08 -20.57
N GLY A 63 20.41 11.99 -21.17
CA GLY A 63 20.30 12.14 -22.62
C GLY A 63 19.22 11.27 -23.28
N TYR A 64 18.56 10.39 -22.54
CA TYR A 64 17.52 9.48 -23.04
C TYR A 64 16.13 9.88 -22.56
N THR A 65 15.11 9.58 -23.37
CA THR A 65 13.71 9.76 -23.00
C THR A 65 13.27 8.63 -22.06
N ALA A 66 12.82 9.00 -20.87
CA ALA A 66 12.31 8.09 -19.85
C ALA A 66 10.85 8.40 -19.53
N VAL A 67 10.14 7.36 -19.08
CA VAL A 67 8.75 7.38 -18.65
C VAL A 67 8.65 6.72 -17.28
N ALA A 68 7.64 7.10 -16.48
CA ALA A 68 7.36 6.36 -15.26
C ALA A 68 6.79 4.98 -15.62
N ALA A 69 7.30 3.92 -15.00
CA ALA A 69 6.91 2.55 -15.27
C ALA A 69 5.41 2.35 -14.97
N GLU A 70 4.90 2.93 -13.89
CA GLU A 70 3.50 2.81 -13.49
C GLU A 70 2.54 3.44 -14.51
N ASP A 71 2.99 4.46 -15.27
CA ASP A 71 2.17 5.09 -16.31
C ASP A 71 1.87 4.12 -17.45
N LEU A 72 2.74 3.13 -17.70
CA LEU A 72 2.53 2.11 -18.75
C LEU A 72 1.23 1.31 -18.55
N ARG A 73 0.66 1.30 -17.34
CA ARG A 73 -0.67 0.73 -17.05
C ARG A 73 -1.76 1.32 -17.95
N HIS A 74 -1.62 2.58 -18.34
CA HIS A 74 -2.54 3.31 -19.23
C HIS A 74 -2.35 3.01 -20.72
N TYR A 75 -1.28 2.29 -21.07
CA TYR A 75 -0.82 2.07 -22.44
C TYR A 75 -0.74 0.58 -22.81
N GLY A 76 -1.51 -0.28 -22.13
CA GLY A 76 -1.66 -1.70 -22.49
C GLY A 76 -0.72 -2.66 -21.74
N PHE A 77 -0.05 -2.20 -20.68
CA PHE A 77 0.81 -3.04 -19.85
C PHE A 77 0.16 -3.33 -18.49
N GLU A 78 0.45 -4.48 -17.91
CA GLU A 78 0.30 -4.67 -16.47
C GLU A 78 1.60 -4.27 -15.79
N VAL A 79 1.51 -3.55 -14.67
CA VAL A 79 2.71 -3.11 -13.95
C VAL A 79 2.46 -3.35 -12.47
N ALA A 80 3.25 -4.23 -11.87
CA ALA A 80 3.17 -4.57 -10.46
C ALA A 80 4.31 -3.90 -9.69
N TRP A 81 3.98 -3.23 -8.58
CA TRP A 81 4.94 -2.88 -7.55
C TRP A 81 4.89 -3.96 -6.46
N VAL A 82 6.04 -4.58 -6.18
CA VAL A 82 6.19 -5.68 -5.22
C VAL A 82 7.08 -5.21 -4.07
N PRO A 83 6.52 -4.55 -3.04
CA PRO A 83 7.30 -3.90 -2.00
C PRO A 83 8.09 -4.85 -1.11
N ALA A 84 7.67 -6.10 -0.93
CA ALA A 84 8.46 -7.05 -0.14
C ALA A 84 9.80 -7.40 -0.81
N GLU A 85 9.88 -7.25 -2.13
CA GLU A 85 11.05 -7.60 -2.94
C GLU A 85 11.81 -6.38 -3.48
N HIS A 86 11.30 -5.17 -3.26
CA HIS A 86 11.79 -3.92 -3.86
C HIS A 86 11.83 -4.00 -5.40
N LYS A 87 10.74 -4.47 -6.04
CA LYS A 87 10.69 -4.66 -7.50
C LYS A 87 9.48 -4.03 -8.16
N VAL A 88 9.68 -3.47 -9.35
CA VAL A 88 8.62 -3.14 -10.30
C VAL A 88 8.70 -4.11 -11.47
N VAL A 89 7.59 -4.75 -11.82
CA VAL A 89 7.54 -5.70 -12.95
C VAL A 89 6.53 -5.22 -13.97
N ILE A 90 6.99 -5.05 -15.21
CA ILE A 90 6.18 -4.68 -16.37
C ILE A 90 5.88 -5.98 -17.13
N TYR A 91 4.60 -6.32 -17.21
CA TYR A 91 4.12 -7.40 -18.06
C TYR A 91 3.34 -6.82 -19.22
N ARG A 92 3.40 -7.54 -20.33
CA ARG A 92 2.56 -7.19 -21.46
C ARG A 92 1.18 -7.83 -21.33
N SER A 93 0.14 -7.04 -21.59
CA SER A 93 -1.22 -7.52 -21.71
C SER A 93 -1.72 -7.31 -23.13
N GLY A 94 -2.22 -8.37 -23.77
CA GLY A 94 -2.78 -8.30 -25.12
C GLY A 94 -4.14 -7.60 -25.19
N GLU A 95 -4.83 -7.46 -24.05
CA GLU A 95 -6.26 -7.12 -23.99
C GLU A 95 -6.56 -5.92 -23.07
N LYS A 96 -5.56 -5.31 -22.43
CA LYS A 96 -5.78 -4.21 -21.49
C LYS A 96 -6.25 -2.94 -22.23
N PRO A 97 -7.39 -2.33 -21.83
CA PRO A 97 -7.88 -1.09 -22.42
C PRO A 97 -6.87 0.05 -22.33
N LEU A 98 -6.76 0.84 -23.39
CA LEU A 98 -5.91 2.04 -23.43
C LEU A 98 -6.67 3.23 -22.82
N SER A 99 -6.04 3.92 -21.87
CA SER A 99 -6.62 5.07 -21.17
C SER A 99 -5.54 6.15 -20.98
N PRO A 100 -5.09 6.79 -22.07
CA PRO A 100 -3.89 7.62 -22.06
C PRO A 100 -4.01 8.77 -21.05
N LEU A 101 -2.89 9.06 -20.38
CA LEU A 101 -2.80 10.18 -19.46
C LEU A 101 -2.93 11.52 -20.22
N PRO A 102 -3.31 12.60 -19.53
CA PRO A 102 -3.33 13.93 -20.15
C PRO A 102 -2.01 14.26 -20.83
N ALA A 103 -2.09 14.91 -21.98
CA ALA A 103 -0.90 15.32 -22.72
C ALA A 103 0.02 16.17 -21.81
N PRO A 104 1.36 16.02 -21.90
CA PRO A 104 2.29 16.79 -21.10
C PRO A 104 2.00 18.29 -21.25
N SER A 105 1.72 18.98 -20.14
CA SER A 105 1.36 20.41 -20.19
C SER A 105 2.57 21.31 -20.00
N SER A 106 2.65 22.31 -20.89
CA SER A 106 3.58 23.45 -20.95
C SER A 106 5.08 23.16 -21.18
N PRO A 107 5.68 23.70 -22.25
CA PRO A 107 7.08 23.47 -22.58
C PRO A 107 7.97 24.29 -21.66
N LEU A 108 8.44 23.68 -20.57
CA LEU A 108 9.66 24.18 -19.95
C LEU A 108 10.77 24.20 -21.01
N PRO A 109 11.61 25.25 -21.07
CA PRO A 109 12.73 25.29 -22.01
C PRO A 109 13.54 23.99 -21.94
N VAL A 110 13.88 23.40 -23.08
CA VAL A 110 14.62 22.13 -23.14
C VAL A 110 15.87 22.19 -22.27
N GLY A 111 16.10 21.14 -21.47
CA GLY A 111 17.25 21.07 -20.56
C GLY A 111 17.03 21.78 -19.21
N THR A 112 15.84 22.31 -18.94
CA THR A 112 15.49 22.84 -17.62
C THR A 112 15.51 21.68 -16.61
N LYS A 113 16.21 21.83 -15.48
CA LYS A 113 16.17 20.84 -14.41
C LYS A 113 14.76 20.81 -13.82
N ILE A 114 14.13 19.64 -13.87
CA ILE A 114 12.79 19.39 -13.32
C ILE A 114 12.81 18.43 -12.13
N GLY A 115 13.95 17.80 -11.85
CA GLY A 115 14.11 16.92 -10.71
C GLY A 115 15.51 16.33 -10.62
N ASP A 116 15.68 15.38 -9.71
CA ASP A 116 16.89 14.60 -9.54
C ASP A 116 16.57 13.10 -9.71
N VAL A 117 17.52 12.38 -10.28
CA VAL A 117 17.56 10.92 -10.22
C VAL A 117 18.12 10.56 -8.86
N LEU A 118 17.37 9.76 -8.10
CA LEU A 118 17.73 9.36 -6.74
C LEU A 118 18.27 7.93 -6.73
N TYR A 119 19.25 7.66 -5.89
CA TYR A 119 19.71 6.31 -5.61
C TYR A 119 18.58 5.50 -4.96
N THR A 120 18.35 4.30 -5.46
CA THR A 120 17.39 3.34 -4.93
C THR A 120 17.93 1.92 -5.10
N ASP A 121 17.50 1.02 -4.24
CA ASP A 121 17.68 -0.42 -4.37
C ASP A 121 16.51 -1.11 -5.12
N ILE A 122 15.53 -0.33 -5.60
CA ILE A 122 14.41 -0.83 -6.41
C ILE A 122 14.89 -1.26 -7.79
N GLN A 123 14.53 -2.48 -8.18
CA GLN A 123 14.85 -3.05 -9.49
C GLN A 123 13.62 -3.11 -10.39
N ALA A 124 13.76 -2.77 -11.67
CA ALA A 124 12.71 -2.96 -12.66
C ALA A 124 12.95 -4.20 -13.53
N PHE A 125 11.85 -4.84 -13.94
CA PHE A 125 11.85 -6.00 -14.80
C PHE A 125 10.82 -5.83 -15.91
N TYR A 126 11.14 -6.33 -17.11
CA TYR A 126 10.17 -6.60 -18.16
C TYR A 126 9.95 -8.12 -18.23
N GLY A 127 8.78 -8.58 -17.77
CA GLY A 127 8.57 -9.98 -17.41
C GLY A 127 9.62 -10.45 -16.41
N ASN A 128 10.44 -11.43 -16.81
CA ASN A 128 11.54 -11.95 -15.98
C ASN A 128 12.91 -11.31 -16.29
N THR A 129 12.96 -10.35 -17.20
CA THR A 129 14.23 -9.75 -17.66
C THR A 129 14.52 -8.46 -16.90
N PRO A 130 15.63 -8.35 -16.15
CA PRO A 130 15.98 -7.10 -15.47
C PRO A 130 16.30 -6.01 -16.49
N ILE A 131 15.79 -4.81 -16.25
CA ILE A 131 16.05 -3.61 -17.06
C ILE A 131 16.54 -2.45 -16.18
N PRO A 132 17.34 -1.52 -16.72
CA PRO A 132 17.73 -0.32 -15.97
C PRO A 132 16.52 0.49 -15.50
N SER A 133 16.57 0.97 -14.26
CA SER A 133 15.55 1.80 -13.64
C SER A 133 16.15 3.00 -12.92
N TYR A 134 15.33 4.02 -12.73
CA TYR A 134 15.70 5.29 -12.10
C TYR A 134 14.62 5.69 -11.11
N ASN A 135 14.98 6.07 -9.88
CA ASN A 135 14.00 6.67 -8.98
C ASN A 135 13.93 8.18 -9.24
N ILE A 136 12.74 8.68 -9.59
CA ILE A 136 12.51 10.09 -9.87
C ILE A 136 11.29 10.53 -9.07
N GLY A 137 11.54 11.33 -8.04
CA GLY A 137 10.49 11.81 -7.15
C GLY A 137 9.70 10.69 -6.48
N GLY A 138 10.35 9.56 -6.16
CA GLY A 138 9.70 8.39 -5.55
C GLY A 138 9.05 7.43 -6.55
N ARG A 139 9.04 7.74 -7.85
CA ARG A 139 8.49 6.88 -8.90
C ARG A 139 9.60 6.10 -9.60
N THR A 140 9.32 4.86 -10.02
CA THR A 140 10.27 4.09 -10.81
C THR A 140 10.13 4.45 -12.29
N ALA A 141 11.19 4.97 -12.89
CA ALA A 141 11.24 5.32 -14.30
C ALA A 141 12.12 4.37 -15.10
N VAL A 142 11.76 4.15 -16.37
CA VAL A 142 12.50 3.35 -17.34
C VAL A 142 12.74 4.16 -18.61
N ARG A 143 13.89 3.98 -19.27
CA ARG A 143 14.13 4.62 -20.57
C ARG A 143 13.42 3.81 -21.65
N LEU A 144 12.82 4.48 -22.63
CA LEU A 144 12.22 3.76 -23.75
C LEU A 144 13.25 2.96 -24.56
N ASN A 145 14.52 3.42 -24.59
CA ASN A 145 15.64 2.68 -25.17
C ASN A 145 15.93 1.34 -24.49
N ASP A 146 15.64 1.20 -23.19
CA ASP A 146 15.81 -0.07 -22.49
C ASP A 146 14.67 -1.07 -22.81
N LEU A 147 13.61 -0.61 -23.48
CA LEU A 147 12.50 -1.44 -23.93
C LEU A 147 12.64 -1.94 -25.38
N ASP A 148 13.64 -1.45 -26.12
CA ASP A 148 13.93 -1.83 -27.52
C ASP A 148 14.03 -3.37 -27.73
N PRO A 149 14.58 -4.18 -26.81
CA PRO A 149 14.58 -5.64 -26.97
C PRO A 149 13.19 -6.30 -26.98
N PHE A 150 12.13 -5.57 -26.60
CA PHE A 150 10.77 -6.09 -26.43
C PHE A 150 9.76 -5.50 -27.43
N GLY A 151 10.24 -4.79 -28.46
CA GLY A 151 9.40 -4.18 -29.49
C GLY A 151 10.17 -3.29 -30.45
N ASP A 152 9.44 -2.51 -31.24
CA ASP A 152 9.99 -1.55 -32.19
C ASP A 152 10.11 -0.17 -31.53
N LEU A 153 11.33 0.36 -31.43
CA LEU A 153 11.60 1.73 -31.03
C LEU A 153 12.03 2.59 -32.22
N ALA A 154 11.24 3.63 -32.52
CA ALA A 154 11.48 4.53 -33.65
C ALA A 154 11.64 5.99 -33.18
N TYR A 155 12.79 6.59 -33.47
CA TYR A 155 13.03 8.02 -33.28
C TYR A 155 12.91 8.78 -34.60
N ASP A 156 12.08 9.82 -34.64
CA ASP A 156 12.01 10.78 -35.73
C ASP A 156 12.56 12.14 -35.27
N ASN A 157 13.72 12.50 -35.81
CA ASN A 157 14.39 13.76 -35.51
C ASN A 157 13.63 15.00 -36.05
N GLY A 158 12.89 14.86 -37.15
CA GLY A 158 12.16 15.96 -37.79
C GLY A 158 10.93 16.38 -36.98
N SER A 159 10.16 15.40 -36.50
CA SER A 159 9.00 15.64 -35.63
C SER A 159 9.34 15.65 -34.13
N ARG A 160 10.58 15.31 -33.77
CA ARG A 160 11.05 15.15 -32.38
C ARG A 160 10.17 14.17 -31.60
N THR A 161 9.87 13.02 -32.19
CA THR A 161 9.06 11.98 -31.54
C THR A 161 9.86 10.72 -31.32
N LEU A 162 9.64 10.06 -30.19
CA LEU A 162 10.14 8.71 -29.91
C LEU A 162 8.96 7.79 -29.67
N THR A 163 8.82 6.74 -30.48
CA THR A 163 7.68 5.81 -30.41
C THR A 163 8.16 4.42 -30.07
N PHE A 164 7.64 3.86 -28.98
CA PHE A 164 7.77 2.44 -28.66
C PHE A 164 6.47 1.70 -29.01
N THR A 165 6.59 0.65 -29.81
CA THR A 165 5.52 -0.31 -30.08
C THR A 165 5.99 -1.68 -29.60
N PRO A 166 5.39 -2.28 -28.56
CA PRO A 166 5.76 -3.63 -28.15
C PRO A 166 5.62 -4.60 -29.33
N GLU A 167 6.41 -5.68 -29.36
CA GLU A 167 6.34 -6.76 -30.37
C GLU A 167 4.90 -7.29 -30.51
N ALA A 168 4.49 -8.14 -31.45
CA ALA A 168 3.16 -8.78 -31.38
C ALA A 168 3.20 -10.02 -30.44
N LEU A 169 2.24 -10.18 -29.52
CA LEU A 169 2.10 -11.39 -28.70
C LEU A 169 0.91 -12.20 -29.23
N PRO A 170 1.10 -13.49 -29.57
CA PRO A 170 -0.01 -14.37 -29.94
C PRO A 170 -0.97 -14.62 -28.76
N GLU A 171 -0.44 -14.59 -27.53
CA GLU A 171 -1.15 -14.81 -26.26
C GLU A 171 -0.51 -13.91 -25.19
N ALA A 172 -1.29 -13.38 -24.24
CA ALA A 172 -0.76 -12.51 -23.19
C ALA A 172 0.19 -13.28 -22.25
N GLU A 173 1.32 -12.67 -21.88
CA GLU A 173 2.26 -13.27 -20.91
C GLU A 173 1.67 -13.33 -19.50
N HIS A 174 0.73 -12.44 -19.20
CA HIS A 174 0.05 -12.36 -17.92
C HIS A 174 -1.43 -12.07 -18.13
N ALA A 175 -2.29 -12.75 -17.36
CA ALA A 175 -3.72 -12.45 -17.35
C ALA A 175 -3.97 -11.03 -16.83
N GLN A 176 -5.00 -10.37 -17.35
CA GLN A 176 -5.40 -9.04 -16.87
C GLN A 176 -5.82 -9.12 -15.40
N VAL A 177 -5.17 -8.31 -14.56
CA VAL A 177 -5.51 -8.21 -13.14
C VAL A 177 -6.66 -7.22 -12.98
N GLN A 178 -7.74 -7.65 -12.31
CA GLN A 178 -8.98 -6.88 -12.21
C GLN A 178 -9.08 -6.04 -10.93
N VAL A 179 -8.18 -6.24 -9.98
CA VAL A 179 -8.14 -5.54 -8.69
C VAL A 179 -6.80 -4.82 -8.52
N PRO A 180 -6.77 -3.69 -7.80
CA PRO A 180 -5.54 -2.90 -7.64
C PRO A 180 -4.48 -3.59 -6.76
N LEU A 181 -4.88 -4.56 -5.93
CA LEU A 181 -3.99 -5.31 -5.07
C LEU A 181 -4.22 -6.81 -5.23
N THR A 182 -3.14 -7.58 -5.33
CA THR A 182 -3.18 -9.04 -5.17
C THR A 182 -2.41 -9.46 -3.94
N ILE A 183 -2.81 -10.59 -3.35
CA ILE A 183 -2.06 -11.23 -2.28
C ILE A 183 -1.89 -12.72 -2.52
N GLN A 184 -0.67 -13.20 -2.33
CA GLN A 184 -0.32 -14.61 -2.44
C GLN A 184 0.33 -15.10 -1.15
N GLU A 185 -0.07 -16.29 -0.69
CA GLU A 185 0.66 -17.00 0.36
C GLU A 185 1.91 -17.67 -0.27
N THR A 186 3.10 -17.31 0.22
CA THR A 186 4.38 -17.78 -0.34
C THR A 186 5.10 -18.81 0.52
N GLY A 187 4.67 -18.97 1.78
CA GLY A 187 5.23 -19.95 2.68
C GLY A 187 4.56 -19.96 4.05
N SER A 188 4.89 -20.96 4.86
CA SER A 188 4.43 -21.04 6.24
C SER A 188 5.50 -21.65 7.14
N VAL A 189 5.48 -21.25 8.41
CA VAL A 189 6.31 -21.80 9.48
C VAL A 189 5.39 -22.31 10.57
N ARG A 190 5.69 -23.52 11.07
CA ARG A 190 4.96 -24.12 12.17
C ARG A 190 5.91 -24.53 13.29
N LEU A 191 5.65 -24.04 14.49
CA LEU A 191 6.41 -24.37 15.70
C LEU A 191 5.47 -25.05 16.69
N ASP A 192 5.48 -26.38 16.68
CA ASP A 192 4.64 -27.16 17.60
C ASP A 192 5.35 -27.44 18.94
N SER A 193 4.56 -27.50 20.01
CA SER A 193 4.97 -27.95 21.33
C SER A 193 6.07 -27.12 22.00
N ILE A 194 5.98 -25.79 21.90
CA ILE A 194 6.77 -24.88 22.74
C ILE A 194 6.26 -25.03 24.18
N ARG A 195 7.07 -25.54 25.09
CA ARG A 195 6.65 -25.98 26.42
C ARG A 195 6.98 -24.95 27.50
N TYR A 196 5.97 -24.59 28.29
CA TYR A 196 6.09 -23.61 29.36
C TYR A 196 6.33 -24.34 30.68
N GLY A 197 7.54 -24.23 31.21
CA GLY A 197 7.94 -24.77 32.50
C GLY A 197 7.53 -23.86 33.66
N GLU A 198 8.19 -24.04 34.80
CA GLU A 198 8.04 -23.16 35.97
C GLU A 198 8.92 -21.92 35.86
N GLU A 199 10.15 -22.08 35.37
CA GLU A 199 11.15 -21.00 35.24
C GLU A 199 11.55 -20.71 33.79
N VAL A 200 11.51 -21.72 32.92
CA VAL A 200 11.99 -21.65 31.54
C VAL A 200 10.94 -22.11 30.53
N ILE A 201 11.03 -21.58 29.32
CA ILE A 201 10.26 -22.02 28.16
C ILE A 201 11.22 -22.77 27.23
N THR A 202 10.80 -23.94 26.76
CA THR A 202 11.66 -24.82 25.94
C THR A 202 11.01 -25.20 24.62
N TYR A 203 11.83 -25.39 23.59
CA TYR A 203 11.41 -25.94 22.31
C TYR A 203 12.44 -26.97 21.85
N LYS A 204 11.99 -28.21 21.62
CA LYS A 204 12.87 -29.34 21.24
C LYS A 204 14.09 -29.53 22.15
N GLY A 205 13.93 -29.22 23.44
CA GLY A 205 14.97 -29.34 24.46
C GLY A 205 15.90 -28.13 24.60
N GLU A 206 15.76 -27.10 23.77
CA GLU A 206 16.49 -25.84 23.90
C GLU A 206 15.68 -24.83 24.71
N GLU A 207 16.35 -24.01 25.52
CA GLU A 207 15.74 -22.86 26.20
C GLU A 207 15.50 -21.73 25.20
N VAL A 208 14.25 -21.27 25.11
CA VAL A 208 13.78 -20.29 24.12
C VAL A 208 12.99 -19.15 24.78
N GLY A 209 12.96 -19.12 26.10
CA GLY A 209 12.24 -18.14 26.88
C GLY A 209 12.33 -18.44 28.36
N LEU A 210 11.78 -17.53 29.16
CA LEU A 210 11.80 -17.59 30.61
C LEU A 210 10.44 -17.20 31.19
N ILE A 211 10.20 -17.58 32.44
CA ILE A 211 9.04 -17.14 33.21
C ILE A 211 9.54 -16.13 34.24
N SER A 212 9.16 -14.86 34.06
CA SER A 212 9.52 -13.78 35.00
C SER A 212 8.28 -13.30 35.74
N ASN A 213 8.25 -13.47 37.07
CA ASN A 213 7.11 -13.11 37.92
C ASN A 213 5.77 -13.71 37.41
N GLY A 214 5.79 -14.96 36.97
CA GLY A 214 4.62 -15.65 36.41
C GLY A 214 4.26 -15.25 34.97
N THR A 215 5.03 -14.35 34.35
CA THR A 215 4.82 -13.88 32.98
C THR A 215 5.73 -14.64 32.01
N PRO A 216 5.18 -15.30 30.97
CA PRO A 216 6.00 -15.97 29.97
C PRO A 216 6.59 -14.98 28.97
N LEU A 217 7.92 -14.97 28.86
CA LEU A 217 8.67 -14.12 27.95
C LEU A 217 9.50 -15.00 27.01
N LEU A 218 9.37 -14.79 25.70
CA LEU A 218 10.10 -15.53 24.67
C LEU A 218 11.30 -14.72 24.18
N ASP A 219 12.37 -15.43 23.83
CA ASP A 219 13.57 -14.87 23.21
C ASP A 219 13.22 -14.29 21.82
N VAL A 220 13.35 -12.97 21.68
CA VAL A 220 12.94 -12.24 20.47
C VAL A 220 13.82 -12.60 19.29
N GLN A 221 15.13 -12.76 19.51
CA GLN A 221 16.08 -13.12 18.45
C GLN A 221 15.84 -14.55 17.95
N TRP A 222 15.55 -15.49 18.87
CA TRP A 222 15.16 -16.85 18.51
C TRP A 222 13.89 -16.86 17.67
N MET A 223 12.84 -16.14 18.10
CA MET A 223 11.59 -16.06 17.36
C MET A 223 11.80 -15.47 15.97
N ALA A 224 12.50 -14.33 15.87
CA ALA A 224 12.85 -13.68 14.62
C ALA A 224 13.54 -14.65 13.65
N GLY A 225 14.54 -15.40 14.13
CA GLY A 225 15.25 -16.39 13.32
C GLY A 225 14.37 -17.54 12.83
N LYS A 226 13.41 -18.03 13.64
CA LYS A 226 12.46 -19.07 13.21
C LYS A 226 11.50 -18.58 12.14
N LEU A 227 11.12 -17.31 12.17
CA LEU A 227 10.14 -16.71 11.27
C LEU A 227 10.77 -16.02 10.05
N GLY A 228 12.09 -16.14 9.88
CA GLY A 228 12.82 -15.59 8.74
C GLY A 228 13.01 -14.07 8.78
N TYR A 229 13.05 -13.48 9.98
CA TYR A 229 13.41 -12.08 10.18
C TYR A 229 14.92 -11.94 10.39
N THR A 230 15.44 -10.79 9.98
CA THR A 230 16.77 -10.35 10.33
C THR A 230 16.73 -9.54 11.62
N VAL A 231 17.78 -9.65 12.43
CA VAL A 231 17.92 -8.88 13.67
C VAL A 231 19.25 -8.16 13.64
N SER A 232 19.23 -6.85 13.88
CA SER A 232 20.42 -6.04 14.10
C SER A 232 20.42 -5.51 15.54
N THR A 233 21.56 -5.62 16.21
CA THR A 233 21.78 -5.09 17.56
C THR A 233 22.55 -3.77 17.46
N TRP A 234 22.05 -2.72 18.12
CA TRP A 234 22.75 -1.44 18.24
C TRP A 234 23.35 -1.23 19.63
N ALA A 235 22.77 -1.88 20.64
CA ALA A 235 23.24 -2.03 22.01
C ALA A 235 22.64 -3.34 22.58
N ASP A 236 23.14 -3.81 23.72
CA ASP A 236 22.70 -5.08 24.33
C ASP A 236 21.20 -5.10 24.72
N ASP A 237 20.56 -3.94 24.76
CA ASP A 237 19.18 -3.71 25.15
C ASP A 237 18.29 -3.14 24.03
N HIS A 238 18.79 -3.07 22.79
CA HIS A 238 18.06 -2.56 21.61
C HIS A 238 18.17 -3.51 20.41
N LEU A 239 17.04 -4.02 19.96
CA LEU A 239 16.89 -4.86 18.78
C LEU A 239 16.11 -4.14 17.69
N LEU A 240 16.68 -4.16 16.49
CA LEU A 240 15.99 -3.86 15.25
C LEU A 240 15.62 -5.19 14.59
N VAL A 241 14.33 -5.47 14.47
CA VAL A 241 13.84 -6.70 13.84
C VAL A 241 13.15 -6.35 12.53
N GLN A 242 13.57 -6.97 11.43
CA GLN A 242 13.16 -6.58 10.07
C GLN A 242 12.92 -7.78 9.14
N LYS A 243 11.87 -7.68 8.33
CA LYS A 243 11.61 -8.58 7.19
C LYS A 243 11.11 -7.76 6.01
N GLY A 244 11.92 -7.68 4.96
CA GLY A 244 11.67 -6.76 3.84
C GLY A 244 11.57 -5.31 4.33
N PRO A 245 10.57 -4.53 3.87
CA PRO A 245 10.36 -3.14 4.28
C PRO A 245 9.72 -2.98 5.67
N TYR A 246 9.16 -4.05 6.25
CA TYR A 246 8.59 -4.03 7.60
C TYR A 246 9.66 -4.21 8.66
N ARG A 247 9.63 -3.33 9.66
CA ARG A 247 10.56 -3.33 10.79
C ARG A 247 9.85 -2.92 12.08
N PHE A 248 10.34 -3.42 13.21
CA PHE A 248 10.00 -2.89 14.52
C PHE A 248 11.23 -2.78 15.42
N ASP A 249 11.25 -1.76 16.28
CA ASP A 249 12.36 -1.50 17.19
C ASP A 249 11.98 -1.84 18.62
N LEU A 250 12.60 -2.87 19.17
CA LEU A 250 12.31 -3.36 20.50
C LEU A 250 13.45 -2.99 21.45
N SER A 251 13.10 -2.44 22.61
CA SER A 251 14.10 -2.11 23.63
C SER A 251 13.64 -2.47 25.03
N LYS A 252 14.61 -2.71 25.91
CA LYS A 252 14.37 -3.03 27.32
C LYS A 252 13.51 -1.95 27.98
N GLY A 253 12.47 -2.36 28.67
CA GLY A 253 11.60 -1.46 29.43
C GLY A 253 10.70 -0.56 28.56
N ALA A 254 10.69 -0.74 27.23
CA ALA A 254 9.83 0.02 26.35
C ALA A 254 8.34 -0.26 26.64
N SER A 255 7.53 0.81 26.72
CA SER A 255 6.07 0.72 26.84
C SER A 255 5.35 0.75 25.50
N SER A 256 6.06 1.11 24.42
CA SER A 256 5.58 1.06 23.04
C SER A 256 6.71 0.66 22.10
N VAL A 257 6.34 0.09 20.95
CA VAL A 257 7.24 -0.40 19.91
C VAL A 257 6.90 0.35 18.62
N PRO A 258 7.81 1.17 18.06
CA PRO A 258 7.59 1.81 16.78
C PRO A 258 7.62 0.76 15.67
N LEU A 259 6.61 0.80 14.81
CA LEU A 259 6.47 0.00 13.62
C LEU A 259 6.84 0.86 12.42
N THR A 260 7.69 0.33 11.56
CA THR A 260 8.33 1.05 10.47
C THR A 260 8.04 0.37 9.14
N TRP A 261 7.77 1.17 8.12
CA TRP A 261 7.60 0.75 6.73
C TRP A 261 8.49 1.61 5.83
N PHE A 262 9.41 0.99 5.07
CA PHE A 262 10.43 1.68 4.28
C PHE A 262 11.21 2.76 5.06
N GLY A 263 11.52 2.48 6.33
CA GLY A 263 12.31 3.37 7.20
C GLY A 263 11.52 4.51 7.87
N GLY A 264 10.27 4.75 7.48
CA GLY A 264 9.37 5.68 8.16
C GLY A 264 8.56 5.00 9.27
N VAL A 265 8.49 5.60 10.45
CA VAL A 265 7.58 5.13 11.52
C VAL A 265 6.15 5.42 11.09
N VAL A 266 5.30 4.40 11.10
CA VAL A 266 3.91 4.49 10.63
C VAL A 266 2.90 4.29 11.76
N GLN A 267 3.30 3.59 12.83
CA GLN A 267 2.45 3.32 13.98
C GLN A 267 3.32 3.01 15.20
N GLU A 268 2.80 3.27 16.40
CA GLU A 268 3.34 2.70 17.65
C GLU A 268 2.42 1.60 18.19
N TYR A 269 3.00 0.48 18.60
CA TYR A 269 2.29 -0.61 19.26
C TYR A 269 2.54 -0.57 20.78
N PRO A 270 1.52 -0.37 21.63
CA PRO A 270 1.70 -0.40 23.08
C PRO A 270 1.95 -1.84 23.55
N THR A 271 3.01 -2.04 24.33
CA THR A 271 3.36 -3.37 24.88
C THR A 271 2.49 -3.73 26.06
N ILE A 272 2.07 -4.99 26.15
CA ILE A 272 1.37 -5.54 27.32
C ILE A 272 2.32 -5.62 28.51
N THR A 273 3.55 -6.11 28.30
CA THR A 273 4.60 -6.13 29.31
C THR A 273 5.89 -5.60 28.71
N PRO A 274 6.57 -4.64 29.37
CA PRO A 274 7.83 -4.12 28.87
C PRO A 274 8.86 -5.23 28.63
N PRO A 275 9.60 -5.21 27.51
CA PRO A 275 10.63 -6.20 27.24
C PRO A 275 11.71 -6.23 28.32
N VAL A 276 12.24 -7.40 28.61
CA VAL A 276 13.26 -7.63 29.64
C VAL A 276 14.52 -8.13 29.00
N GLU A 277 15.65 -7.55 29.36
CA GLU A 277 16.96 -8.08 29.00
C GLU A 277 17.45 -9.02 30.11
N SER A 278 17.95 -10.18 29.70
CA SER A 278 18.62 -11.15 30.56
C SER A 278 19.74 -11.86 29.79
N SER A 279 20.94 -11.88 30.36
CA SER A 279 22.10 -12.57 29.79
C SER A 279 22.43 -12.15 28.35
N GLY A 280 22.23 -10.88 28.01
CA GLY A 280 22.51 -10.33 26.66
C GLY A 280 21.46 -10.70 25.62
N ARG A 281 20.27 -11.15 26.04
CA ARG A 281 19.13 -11.45 25.17
C ARG A 281 17.92 -10.66 25.59
N LEU A 282 17.14 -10.21 24.62
CA LEU A 282 15.90 -9.48 24.87
C LEU A 282 14.72 -10.45 24.78
N TYR A 283 13.89 -10.44 25.82
CA TYR A 283 12.70 -11.25 25.94
C TYR A 283 11.46 -10.37 25.96
N ALA A 284 10.40 -10.79 25.28
CA ALA A 284 9.14 -10.08 25.25
C ALA A 284 7.96 -11.00 25.50
N HIS A 285 6.85 -10.42 25.95
CA HIS A 285 5.62 -11.16 26.20
C HIS A 285 5.16 -11.83 24.90
N GLU A 286 4.74 -13.10 24.99
CA GLU A 286 4.33 -13.87 23.81
C GLU A 286 3.21 -13.17 23.01
N LEU A 287 2.19 -12.62 23.69
CA LEU A 287 1.13 -11.87 23.01
C LEU A 287 1.62 -10.61 22.29
N ASP A 288 2.65 -9.93 22.79
CA ASP A 288 3.26 -8.79 22.08
C ASP A 288 3.97 -9.31 20.81
N LEU A 289 4.71 -10.41 20.92
CA LEU A 289 5.36 -11.05 19.79
C LEU A 289 4.36 -11.54 18.74
N LYS A 290 3.20 -12.08 19.14
CA LYS A 290 2.11 -12.44 18.22
C LYS A 290 1.69 -11.26 17.36
N GLN A 291 1.52 -10.10 17.98
CA GLN A 291 1.10 -8.88 17.30
C GLN A 291 2.18 -8.38 16.34
N LEU A 292 3.42 -8.27 16.82
CA LEU A 292 4.55 -7.75 16.07
C LEU A 292 4.97 -8.65 14.90
N PHE A 293 5.06 -9.97 15.12
CA PHE A 293 5.43 -10.91 14.07
C PHE A 293 4.26 -11.30 13.16
N GLY A 294 3.01 -11.12 13.59
CA GLY A 294 1.84 -11.47 12.78
C GLY A 294 1.61 -12.97 12.63
N TYR A 295 1.83 -13.75 13.70
CA TYR A 295 1.50 -15.18 13.74
C TYR A 295 0.19 -15.45 14.49
N ASP A 296 -0.32 -16.68 14.41
CA ASP A 296 -1.39 -17.18 15.28
C ASP A 296 -0.87 -18.30 16.16
N TYR A 297 -1.59 -18.57 17.23
CA TYR A 297 -1.20 -19.61 18.16
C TYR A 297 -2.38 -20.44 18.64
N ASP A 298 -2.05 -21.64 19.12
CA ASP A 298 -2.96 -22.53 19.81
C ASP A 298 -2.33 -22.95 21.15
N TRP A 299 -3.01 -22.66 22.25
CA TRP A 299 -2.52 -22.93 23.61
C TRP A 299 -3.22 -24.16 24.19
N HIS A 300 -2.41 -25.14 24.61
CA HIS A 300 -2.87 -26.38 25.22
C HIS A 300 -2.61 -26.35 26.72
N ASN A 301 -3.68 -26.17 27.50
CA ASN A 301 -3.57 -25.99 28.95
C ASN A 301 -3.02 -27.23 29.67
N ASP A 302 -3.49 -28.42 29.29
CA ASP A 302 -3.14 -29.68 29.97
C ASP A 302 -1.65 -30.03 29.85
N THR A 303 -1.07 -29.74 28.70
CA THR A 303 0.35 -29.97 28.40
C THR A 303 1.22 -28.74 28.64
N ARG A 304 0.61 -27.58 28.91
CA ARG A 304 1.25 -26.27 28.98
C ARG A 304 2.13 -26.00 27.76
N THR A 305 1.58 -26.24 26.57
CA THR A 305 2.29 -26.07 25.29
C THR A 305 1.61 -25.07 24.38
N LEU A 306 2.43 -24.26 23.71
CA LEU A 306 2.05 -23.33 22.66
C LEU A 306 2.44 -23.92 21.30
N ASN A 307 1.51 -23.91 20.35
CA ASN A 307 1.79 -24.13 18.94
C ASN A 307 1.67 -22.79 18.21
N ILE A 308 2.64 -22.45 17.36
CA ILE A 308 2.62 -21.24 16.54
C ILE A 308 2.48 -21.62 15.06
N GLU A 309 1.59 -20.93 14.36
CA GLU A 309 1.46 -20.96 12.91
C GLU A 309 1.73 -19.55 12.36
N TYR A 310 2.67 -19.45 11.43
CA TYR A 310 3.07 -18.21 10.77
C TYR A 310 3.00 -18.39 9.26
N ARG A 311 2.61 -17.34 8.55
CA ARG A 311 2.46 -17.36 7.09
C ARG A 311 3.14 -16.17 6.45
N ASP A 312 3.76 -16.43 5.32
CA ASP A 312 4.35 -15.41 4.47
C ASP A 312 3.41 -15.05 3.34
N PHE A 313 3.30 -13.74 3.13
CA PHE A 313 2.44 -13.16 2.14
C PHE A 313 3.26 -12.24 1.25
N LEU A 314 3.00 -12.30 -0.05
CA LEU A 314 3.47 -11.35 -1.03
C LEU A 314 2.26 -10.53 -1.49
N VAL A 315 2.34 -9.21 -1.33
CA VAL A 315 1.34 -8.27 -1.83
C VAL A 315 1.91 -7.55 -3.04
N GLU A 316 1.13 -7.48 -4.11
CA GLU A 316 1.51 -6.76 -5.33
C GLU A 316 0.50 -5.63 -5.59
N ASP A 317 1.01 -4.43 -5.85
CA ASP A 317 0.23 -3.26 -6.25
C ASP A 317 0.21 -3.13 -7.78
N TRP A 318 -0.95 -3.44 -8.36
CA TRP A 318 -1.23 -3.38 -9.78
C TRP A 318 -1.84 -2.03 -10.22
N GLY A 319 -2.05 -1.11 -9.28
CA GLY A 319 -2.63 0.20 -9.57
C GLY A 319 -3.59 0.71 -8.50
N VAL A 320 -3.17 0.75 -7.22
CA VAL A 320 -3.91 1.45 -6.17
C VAL A 320 -4.06 2.91 -6.57
N THR A 321 -5.31 3.31 -6.83
CA THR A 321 -5.70 4.62 -7.37
C THR A 321 -5.17 5.75 -6.49
N GLU A 322 -4.49 6.72 -7.09
CA GLU A 322 -3.93 7.87 -6.35
C GLU A 322 -4.90 9.07 -6.30
N GLY A 323 -6.02 8.97 -7.00
CA GLY A 323 -7.13 9.92 -6.95
C GLY A 323 -8.32 9.39 -6.15
N LEU A 324 -9.26 10.30 -5.89
CA LEU A 324 -10.59 9.97 -5.40
C LEU A 324 -11.59 10.04 -6.54
N THR A 325 -12.53 9.10 -6.59
CA THR A 325 -13.66 9.18 -7.53
C THR A 325 -14.69 10.21 -7.07
N ASN A 326 -14.91 10.33 -5.76
CA ASN A 326 -15.74 11.36 -5.13
C ASN A 326 -15.48 11.37 -3.60
N TYR A 327 -16.51 11.56 -2.77
CA TYR A 327 -16.47 11.50 -1.31
C TYR A 327 -16.06 10.15 -0.70
N ALA A 328 -15.63 9.14 -1.46
CA ALA A 328 -15.23 7.86 -0.89
C ALA A 328 -13.94 7.37 -1.55
N TYR A 329 -13.05 6.81 -0.74
CA TYR A 329 -11.93 6.01 -1.24
C TYR A 329 -12.25 4.54 -1.04
N LYS A 330 -12.25 3.78 -2.13
CA LYS A 330 -12.50 2.34 -2.15
C LYS A 330 -11.25 1.63 -2.66
N VAL A 331 -10.89 0.53 -2.00
CA VAL A 331 -9.80 -0.33 -2.44
C VAL A 331 -10.21 -1.79 -2.27
N GLU A 332 -9.85 -2.59 -3.27
CA GLU A 332 -10.14 -4.03 -3.29
C GLU A 332 -8.84 -4.81 -3.47
N ALA A 333 -8.83 -6.03 -2.96
CA ALA A 333 -7.76 -6.97 -3.20
C ALA A 333 -8.30 -8.38 -3.38
N GLU A 334 -7.54 -9.22 -4.06
CA GLU A 334 -7.85 -10.64 -4.22
C GLU A 334 -6.63 -11.50 -3.98
N GLY A 335 -6.86 -12.72 -3.48
CA GLY A 335 -5.77 -13.64 -3.25
C GLY A 335 -6.20 -15.09 -3.15
N PHE A 336 -5.32 -15.97 -3.60
CA PHE A 336 -5.44 -17.41 -3.43
C PHE A 336 -4.74 -17.81 -2.14
N LEU A 337 -5.52 -18.13 -1.09
CA LEU A 337 -5.01 -18.32 0.28
C LEU A 337 -5.45 -19.67 0.86
N GLN A 338 -4.67 -20.23 1.78
CA GLN A 338 -4.97 -21.56 2.34
C GLN A 338 -5.89 -21.52 3.57
N GLY A 339 -7.07 -22.14 3.48
CA GLY A 339 -8.00 -22.20 4.62
C GLY A 339 -8.53 -20.83 5.02
N ASN A 340 -9.10 -20.68 6.21
CA ASN A 340 -9.73 -19.43 6.68
C ASN A 340 -9.12 -18.86 7.97
N LYS A 341 -8.01 -19.43 8.42
CA LYS A 341 -7.25 -18.94 9.58
C LYS A 341 -6.16 -18.00 9.10
N LEU A 342 -5.69 -17.12 10.01
CA LEU A 342 -4.58 -16.21 9.72
C LEU A 342 -4.81 -15.29 8.52
N MET A 343 -6.06 -14.94 8.26
CA MET A 343 -6.38 -14.04 7.18
C MET A 343 -5.82 -12.66 7.48
N PRO A 344 -5.02 -12.09 6.56
CA PRO A 344 -4.62 -10.71 6.66
C PRO A 344 -5.82 -9.77 6.54
N GLU A 345 -5.63 -8.52 6.94
CA GLU A 345 -6.65 -7.48 6.95
C GLU A 345 -6.28 -6.38 5.96
N LEU A 346 -7.23 -5.97 5.13
CA LEU A 346 -7.13 -4.76 4.33
C LEU A 346 -7.85 -3.64 5.07
N ARG A 347 -7.11 -2.58 5.39
CA ARG A 347 -7.62 -1.36 6.01
C ARG A 347 -7.37 -0.17 5.12
N VAL A 348 -8.33 0.76 5.12
CA VAL A 348 -8.15 2.08 4.56
C VAL A 348 -8.55 3.13 5.60
N GLY A 349 -7.62 4.03 5.89
CA GLY A 349 -7.80 5.18 6.76
C GLY A 349 -7.81 6.48 5.97
N ASN A 350 -8.45 7.51 6.51
CA ASN A 350 -8.37 8.87 6.01
C ASN A 350 -8.28 9.86 7.19
N TRP A 351 -7.23 10.69 7.18
CA TRP A 351 -7.18 11.88 8.01
C TRP A 351 -7.79 13.05 7.27
N LEU A 352 -8.87 13.59 7.83
CA LEU A 352 -9.62 14.71 7.30
C LEU A 352 -9.66 15.81 8.37
N ASN A 353 -9.00 16.94 8.11
CA ASN A 353 -8.98 18.11 9.00
C ASN A 353 -8.65 17.76 10.47
N GLY A 354 -7.70 16.84 10.68
CA GLY A 354 -7.26 16.39 12.00
C GLY A 354 -8.13 15.30 12.66
N SER A 355 -9.19 14.83 11.98
CA SER A 355 -9.99 13.68 12.41
C SER A 355 -9.66 12.44 11.58
N TYR A 356 -9.46 11.30 12.23
CA TYR A 356 -9.18 10.03 11.56
C TYR A 356 -10.46 9.20 11.42
N THR A 357 -10.70 8.71 10.21
CA THR A 357 -11.76 7.73 9.91
C THR A 357 -11.13 6.52 9.23
N SER A 358 -11.65 5.33 9.48
CA SER A 358 -11.14 4.12 8.85
C SER A 358 -12.24 3.11 8.57
N GLY A 359 -12.12 2.41 7.45
CA GLY A 359 -12.83 1.17 7.19
C GLY A 359 -11.85 0.02 7.06
N GLY A 360 -12.26 -1.15 7.52
CA GLY A 360 -11.49 -2.38 7.37
C GLY A 360 -12.41 -3.50 6.92
N ALA A 361 -11.86 -4.45 6.16
CA ALA A 361 -12.52 -5.71 5.89
C ALA A 361 -11.55 -6.86 6.06
N THR A 362 -12.06 -7.92 6.66
CA THR A 362 -11.45 -9.24 6.66
C THR A 362 -11.86 -10.00 5.40
N ALA A 363 -11.07 -11.01 5.03
CA ALA A 363 -11.30 -11.83 3.85
C ALA A 363 -12.73 -12.41 3.80
N TYR A 364 -13.35 -12.37 2.62
CA TYR A 364 -14.53 -13.19 2.31
C TYR A 364 -14.19 -14.15 1.16
N GLN A 365 -14.66 -15.39 1.27
CA GLN A 365 -14.42 -16.37 0.21
C GLN A 365 -15.27 -16.00 -1.01
N LYS A 366 -14.62 -15.72 -2.16
CA LYS A 366 -15.28 -15.32 -3.41
C LYS A 366 -15.64 -16.53 -4.26
N ALA A 367 -14.77 -17.54 -4.31
CA ALA A 367 -15.01 -18.77 -5.07
C ALA A 367 -14.28 -19.97 -4.46
N GLU A 368 -14.92 -21.15 -4.55
CA GLU A 368 -14.22 -22.42 -4.40
C GLU A 368 -13.44 -22.72 -5.69
N ASN A 369 -12.24 -23.28 -5.55
CA ASN A 369 -11.41 -23.70 -6.66
C ASN A 369 -10.96 -25.16 -6.46
N PRO A 370 -11.77 -26.15 -6.89
CA PRO A 370 -11.46 -27.56 -6.65
C PRO A 370 -10.11 -27.96 -7.26
N GLY A 371 -9.15 -28.35 -6.41
CA GLY A 371 -7.79 -28.73 -6.82
C GLY A 371 -6.76 -27.60 -6.78
N ALA A 372 -7.15 -26.39 -6.39
CA ALA A 372 -6.26 -25.26 -6.13
C ALA A 372 -6.66 -24.53 -4.83
N LEU A 373 -5.95 -23.46 -4.48
CA LEU A 373 -6.32 -22.64 -3.33
C LEU A 373 -7.64 -21.89 -3.62
N PRO A 374 -8.54 -21.74 -2.62
CA PRO A 374 -9.74 -20.93 -2.77
C PRO A 374 -9.39 -19.44 -2.98
N LEU A 375 -10.25 -18.74 -3.72
CA LEU A 375 -10.11 -17.31 -3.99
C LEU A 375 -10.82 -16.50 -2.88
N TYR A 376 -10.08 -15.61 -2.25
CA TYR A 376 -10.58 -14.65 -1.27
C TYR A 376 -10.59 -13.24 -1.85
N GLY A 377 -11.64 -12.49 -1.51
CA GLY A 377 -11.74 -11.05 -1.76
C GLY A 377 -11.58 -10.27 -0.47
N PHE A 378 -11.05 -9.05 -0.61
CA PHE A 378 -10.91 -8.04 0.43
C PHE A 378 -11.43 -6.73 -0.14
N GLY A 379 -12.12 -5.93 0.66
CA GLY A 379 -12.61 -4.65 0.18
C GLY A 379 -12.82 -3.67 1.32
N ALA A 380 -12.15 -2.53 1.27
CA ALA A 380 -12.20 -1.52 2.31
C ALA A 380 -12.62 -0.17 1.71
N VAL A 381 -13.38 0.60 2.50
CA VAL A 381 -13.85 1.94 2.12
C VAL A 381 -13.68 2.90 3.29
N THR A 382 -13.23 4.13 3.02
CA THR A 382 -13.20 5.20 4.01
C THR A 382 -13.87 6.47 3.46
N PRO A 383 -14.52 7.26 4.33
CA PRO A 383 -15.03 8.56 3.94
C PRO A 383 -13.96 9.59 3.61
N ALA A 384 -14.23 10.36 2.56
CA ALA A 384 -13.54 11.58 2.18
C ALA A 384 -14.53 12.75 2.14
N ASP A 385 -14.02 13.97 2.32
CA ASP A 385 -14.81 15.20 2.17
C ASP A 385 -13.92 16.32 1.62
N LEU A 386 -14.51 17.50 1.41
CA LEU A 386 -13.79 18.68 0.95
C LEU A 386 -12.57 19.00 1.83
N GLY A 387 -11.50 19.46 1.17
CA GLY A 387 -10.21 19.75 1.78
C GLY A 387 -9.18 18.65 1.55
N SER A 388 -8.12 18.68 2.35
CA SER A 388 -7.03 17.72 2.27
C SER A 388 -7.42 16.41 2.93
N ASN A 389 -7.33 15.33 2.16
CA ASN A 389 -7.55 13.96 2.61
C ASN A 389 -6.20 13.23 2.55
N GLU A 390 -5.75 12.74 3.70
CA GLU A 390 -4.55 11.90 3.79
C GLU A 390 -4.97 10.44 3.98
N ILE A 391 -5.01 9.72 2.87
CA ILE A 391 -5.51 8.35 2.78
C ILE A 391 -4.35 7.39 3.02
N SER A 392 -4.57 6.36 3.84
CA SER A 392 -3.62 5.29 4.09
C SER A 392 -4.26 3.96 3.76
N VAL A 393 -3.69 3.23 2.80
CA VAL A 393 -4.08 1.85 2.45
C VAL A 393 -3.06 0.92 3.10
N VAL A 394 -3.52 0.02 3.96
CA VAL A 394 -2.67 -0.90 4.73
C VAL A 394 -3.17 -2.32 4.58
N PHE A 395 -2.27 -3.22 4.22
CA PHE A 395 -2.48 -4.66 4.28
C PHE A 395 -1.62 -5.21 5.43
N SER A 396 -2.22 -5.89 6.39
CA SER A 396 -1.49 -6.34 7.59
C SER A 396 -1.94 -7.71 8.09
N SER A 397 -1.04 -8.41 8.78
CA SER A 397 -1.34 -9.61 9.56
C SER A 397 -1.04 -9.29 11.03
N ASN A 398 -2.08 -9.12 11.84
CA ASN A 398 -2.00 -8.40 13.13
C ASN A 398 -1.36 -7.00 12.93
N GLN A 399 -0.23 -6.71 13.59
CA GLN A 399 0.52 -5.46 13.43
C GLN A 399 1.68 -5.56 12.43
N ARG A 400 1.93 -6.75 11.87
CA ARG A 400 2.90 -6.92 10.78
C ARG A 400 2.33 -6.31 9.51
N ILE A 401 3.01 -5.30 9.00
CA ILE A 401 2.63 -4.64 7.75
C ILE A 401 3.16 -5.48 6.59
N LEU A 402 2.27 -5.80 5.65
CA LEU A 402 2.58 -6.53 4.42
C LEU A 402 2.62 -5.60 3.20
N TYR A 403 1.86 -4.50 3.28
CA TYR A 403 1.82 -3.44 2.29
C TYR A 403 1.30 -2.16 2.95
N GLN A 404 1.86 -1.02 2.56
CA GLN A 404 1.29 0.27 2.90
C GLN A 404 1.56 1.30 1.80
N LYS A 405 0.54 2.11 1.49
CA LYS A 405 0.62 3.27 0.62
C LYS A 405 -0.14 4.45 1.22
N SER A 406 0.47 5.62 1.17
CA SER A 406 -0.14 6.89 1.57
C SER A 406 -0.43 7.74 0.35
N ILE A 407 -1.62 8.34 0.31
CA ILE A 407 -2.15 9.11 -0.81
C ILE A 407 -2.69 10.42 -0.26
N ASN A 408 -2.24 11.54 -0.81
CA ASN A 408 -2.76 12.86 -0.46
C ASN A 408 -3.58 13.38 -1.62
N VAL A 409 -4.81 13.78 -1.33
CA VAL A 409 -5.75 14.24 -2.34
C VAL A 409 -6.61 15.37 -1.78
N ASP A 410 -6.63 16.48 -2.51
CA ASP A 410 -7.48 17.62 -2.21
C ASP A 410 -8.79 17.50 -2.96
N LEU A 411 -9.91 17.49 -2.24
CA LEU A 411 -11.25 17.59 -2.81
C LEU A 411 -11.73 19.02 -2.75
N THR A 412 -12.21 19.54 -3.88
CA THR A 412 -12.84 20.86 -3.94
C THR A 412 -14.29 20.72 -4.41
N MET A 413 -15.12 21.72 -4.10
CA MET A 413 -16.51 21.73 -4.57
C MET A 413 -16.62 21.70 -6.10
N GLN A 414 -15.56 22.11 -6.82
CA GLN A 414 -15.50 22.07 -8.28
C GLN A 414 -15.16 20.68 -8.85
N THR A 415 -14.49 19.81 -8.08
CA THR A 415 -14.07 18.48 -8.55
C THR A 415 -15.04 17.38 -8.20
N VAL A 416 -15.88 17.57 -7.16
CA VAL A 416 -16.83 16.56 -6.68
C VAL A 416 -18.15 16.57 -7.45
N GLU A 417 -18.72 15.37 -7.60
CA GLU A 417 -20.09 15.19 -8.08
C GLU A 417 -21.08 15.25 -6.91
N PRO A 418 -22.36 15.64 -7.13
CA PRO A 418 -23.30 15.78 -6.03
C PRO A 418 -23.61 14.48 -5.30
N ILE A 419 -23.75 13.37 -6.03
CA ILE A 419 -24.18 12.09 -5.46
C ILE A 419 -23.06 11.54 -4.58
N ILE A 420 -23.40 11.23 -3.34
CA ILE A 420 -22.46 10.63 -2.40
C ILE A 420 -22.65 9.11 -2.43
N ASP A 421 -21.76 8.43 -3.15
CA ASP A 421 -21.75 6.98 -3.22
C ASP A 421 -20.89 6.36 -2.10
N TRP A 422 -21.57 5.99 -1.02
CA TRP A 422 -20.99 5.25 0.10
C TRP A 422 -21.11 3.73 -0.03
N SER A 423 -21.57 3.20 -1.17
CA SER A 423 -21.72 1.75 -1.32
C SER A 423 -20.35 1.07 -1.19
N GLY A 424 -20.06 0.57 0.00
CA GLY A 424 -18.92 -0.27 0.28
C GLY A 424 -19.28 -1.74 0.04
N PRO A 425 -18.28 -2.63 -0.11
CA PRO A 425 -18.50 -4.07 -0.25
C PRO A 425 -19.15 -4.70 1.00
N VAL A 426 -19.17 -4.00 2.14
CA VAL A 426 -19.75 -4.46 3.40
C VAL A 426 -20.85 -3.49 3.85
N GLY A 427 -22.09 -3.98 3.94
CA GLY A 427 -23.29 -3.14 4.02
C GLY A 427 -23.43 -2.29 5.30
N HIS A 428 -23.76 -1.01 5.13
CA HIS A 428 -24.08 -0.06 6.22
C HIS A 428 -25.59 0.06 6.49
N GLY A 429 -26.40 -0.87 5.99
CA GLY A 429 -27.86 -0.77 5.92
C GLY A 429 -28.34 -0.27 4.55
N ASP A 430 -29.66 -0.28 4.35
CA ASP A 430 -30.32 0.17 3.13
C ASP A 430 -30.66 1.65 3.19
N PHE A 431 -30.31 2.39 2.13
CA PHE A 431 -30.70 3.79 1.94
C PHE A 431 -31.13 4.01 0.48
N THR A 432 -31.72 5.17 0.20
CA THR A 432 -32.10 5.59 -1.15
C THR A 432 -30.85 5.86 -1.98
N GLU A 433 -30.76 5.22 -3.14
CA GLU A 433 -29.71 5.49 -4.13
C GLU A 433 -30.27 6.40 -5.22
N LEU A 434 -29.50 7.43 -5.58
CA LEU A 434 -29.90 8.42 -6.58
C LEU A 434 -29.18 8.21 -7.90
N SER A 435 -29.80 8.69 -8.98
CA SER A 435 -29.23 8.78 -10.32
C SER A 435 -29.80 9.99 -11.05
N SER A 436 -29.17 10.40 -12.15
CA SER A 436 -29.69 11.42 -13.06
C SER A 436 -30.11 12.73 -12.36
N VAL A 437 -29.35 13.15 -11.34
CA VAL A 437 -29.68 14.35 -10.56
C VAL A 437 -29.39 15.63 -11.35
N ASN A 438 -30.22 16.63 -11.15
CA ASN A 438 -30.06 17.96 -11.68
C ASN A 438 -30.17 18.99 -10.53
N PRO A 439 -29.17 19.87 -10.33
CA PRO A 439 -27.95 20.01 -11.13
C PRO A 439 -26.98 18.82 -11.00
N SER A 440 -26.32 18.45 -12.10
CA SER A 440 -25.41 17.29 -12.15
C SER A 440 -24.01 17.57 -11.60
N LYS A 441 -23.64 18.85 -11.40
CA LYS A 441 -22.39 19.26 -10.74
C LYS A 441 -22.67 19.74 -9.33
N ALA A 442 -21.79 19.41 -8.38
CA ALA A 442 -21.97 19.80 -6.99
C ALA A 442 -21.89 21.32 -6.82
N HIS A 443 -20.91 21.98 -7.43
CA HIS A 443 -20.79 23.44 -7.42
C HIS A 443 -21.73 24.10 -8.43
N GLN A 444 -22.50 25.09 -7.97
CA GLN A 444 -23.44 25.89 -8.76
C GLN A 444 -23.32 27.36 -8.39
N THR A 445 -23.67 28.25 -9.32
CA THR A 445 -23.82 29.68 -9.05
C THR A 445 -25.25 30.09 -9.39
N THR A 446 -25.89 30.91 -8.55
CA THR A 446 -27.24 31.42 -8.80
C THR A 446 -27.39 32.86 -8.33
N GLU A 447 -28.14 33.66 -9.07
CA GLU A 447 -28.57 35.00 -8.64
C GLU A 447 -29.93 34.94 -7.88
N GLY A 448 -30.62 33.80 -7.98
CA GLY A 448 -31.96 33.61 -7.44
C GLY A 448 -32.00 33.37 -5.93
N ASN A 449 -33.22 33.41 -5.39
CA ASN A 449 -33.54 32.99 -4.02
C ASN A 449 -34.12 31.58 -3.97
N LEU A 450 -34.19 30.89 -5.09
CA LEU A 450 -34.73 29.55 -5.23
C LEU A 450 -33.69 28.68 -5.90
N PHE A 451 -33.49 27.47 -5.37
CA PHE A 451 -32.64 26.45 -5.96
C PHE A 451 -33.48 25.21 -6.20
N GLU A 452 -33.58 24.81 -7.46
CA GLU A 452 -34.38 23.66 -7.88
C GLU A 452 -33.49 22.42 -7.94
N VAL A 453 -33.99 21.31 -7.38
CA VAL A 453 -33.32 20.01 -7.44
C VAL A 453 -34.31 18.95 -7.89
N ASN A 454 -33.91 18.13 -8.85
CA ASN A 454 -34.67 16.97 -9.29
C ASN A 454 -33.76 15.81 -9.68
N GLY A 455 -34.33 14.63 -9.85
CA GLY A 455 -33.59 13.45 -10.28
C GLY A 455 -34.39 12.17 -10.06
N GLN A 456 -33.69 11.03 -10.10
CA GLN A 456 -34.28 9.71 -9.98
C GLN A 456 -33.71 8.92 -8.82
N ALA A 457 -34.54 8.09 -8.19
CA ALA A 457 -34.12 7.09 -7.21
C ALA A 457 -34.08 5.70 -7.86
N THR A 458 -32.88 5.12 -7.96
CA THR A 458 -32.68 3.74 -8.45
C THR A 458 -33.09 2.71 -7.40
N LYS A 459 -32.92 3.05 -6.13
CA LYS A 459 -33.40 2.31 -4.96
C LYS A 459 -34.10 3.29 -4.04
N LYS A 460 -35.31 2.95 -3.57
CA LYS A 460 -36.11 3.81 -2.70
C LYS A 460 -36.24 3.21 -1.32
N ILE A 461 -35.82 3.96 -0.31
CA ILE A 461 -36.07 3.63 1.10
C ILE A 461 -36.92 4.74 1.70
N GLY A 462 -38.12 4.40 2.17
CA GLY A 462 -39.13 5.37 2.61
C GLY A 462 -39.95 5.97 1.45
N SER A 463 -40.68 7.06 1.74
CA SER A 463 -41.60 7.72 0.80
C SER A 463 -41.00 8.92 0.06
N GLY A 464 -39.77 9.30 0.38
CA GLY A 464 -39.09 10.46 -0.21
C GLY A 464 -37.71 10.67 0.38
N ILE A 465 -37.08 11.77 -0.01
CA ILE A 465 -35.81 12.25 0.54
C ILE A 465 -36.00 13.61 1.19
N THR A 466 -35.09 13.97 2.08
CA THR A 466 -35.12 15.24 2.81
C THR A 466 -33.93 16.08 2.41
N PHE A 467 -34.17 17.32 2.01
CA PHE A 467 -33.13 18.30 1.71
C PHE A 467 -32.94 19.25 2.87
N LYS A 468 -31.69 19.41 3.33
CA LYS A 468 -31.27 20.43 4.29
C LYS A 468 -30.55 21.55 3.55
N VAL A 469 -30.89 22.79 3.89
CA VAL A 469 -30.23 23.99 3.35
C VAL A 469 -29.49 24.67 4.50
N GLU A 470 -28.21 24.94 4.30
CA GLU A 470 -27.34 25.57 5.28
C GLU A 470 -26.53 26.69 4.60
N LYS A 471 -26.21 27.76 5.33
CA LYS A 471 -25.41 28.89 4.82
C LYS A 471 -24.09 29.00 5.55
N GLN A 472 -23.01 29.09 4.80
CA GLN A 472 -21.68 29.27 5.36
C GLN A 472 -21.57 30.62 6.09
N GLN A 473 -20.98 30.59 7.27
CA GLN A 473 -20.67 31.75 8.11
C GLN A 473 -19.22 32.19 7.87
N GLU A 474 -18.84 33.36 8.40
CA GLU A 474 -17.47 33.90 8.22
C GLU A 474 -16.36 33.00 8.78
N ASN A 475 -16.67 32.18 9.80
CA ASN A 475 -15.76 31.20 10.38
C ASN A 475 -15.65 29.89 9.56
N GLY A 476 -16.34 29.79 8.43
CA GLY A 476 -16.38 28.60 7.58
C GLY A 476 -17.42 27.55 7.96
N GLU A 477 -18.06 27.67 9.13
CA GLU A 477 -19.11 26.74 9.57
C GLU A 477 -20.43 26.97 8.83
N TYR A 478 -21.26 25.94 8.74
CA TYR A 478 -22.56 26.00 8.09
C TYR A 478 -23.69 26.15 9.11
N ARG A 479 -24.47 27.23 8.98
CA ARG A 479 -25.67 27.49 9.78
C ARG A 479 -26.89 26.90 9.09
N PHE A 480 -27.63 26.04 9.78
CA PHE A 480 -28.91 25.52 9.30
C PHE A 480 -29.93 26.64 9.02
N LEU A 481 -30.59 26.56 7.86
CA LEU A 481 -31.64 27.48 7.44
C LEU A 481 -33.00 26.81 7.37
N SER A 482 -33.10 25.72 6.62
CA SER A 482 -34.37 25.07 6.35
C SER A 482 -34.20 23.60 5.99
N GLN A 483 -35.31 22.87 6.07
CA GLN A 483 -35.41 21.50 5.62
C GLN A 483 -36.70 21.31 4.83
N THR A 484 -36.62 20.65 3.66
CA THR A 484 -37.75 20.41 2.75
C THR A 484 -37.80 18.93 2.37
N SER A 485 -38.99 18.33 2.44
CA SER A 485 -39.20 16.96 1.95
C SER A 485 -39.46 16.96 0.43
N ALA A 486 -38.86 16.02 -0.28
CA ALA A 486 -39.12 15.73 -1.68
C ALA A 486 -39.71 14.32 -1.78
N PRO A 487 -41.03 14.18 -1.89
CA PRO A 487 -41.66 12.87 -2.05
C PRO A 487 -41.27 12.24 -3.39
N PHE A 488 -41.31 10.90 -3.46
CA PHE A 488 -41.14 10.20 -4.73
C PHE A 488 -42.45 10.19 -5.52
N GLU A 489 -42.36 10.56 -6.79
CA GLU A 489 -43.42 10.40 -7.79
C GLU A 489 -42.94 9.36 -8.81
N GLY A 490 -43.38 8.11 -8.64
CA GLY A 490 -42.77 6.99 -9.37
C GLY A 490 -41.31 6.79 -8.92
N ASN A 491 -40.36 6.97 -9.83
CA ASN A 491 -38.92 6.98 -9.50
C ASN A 491 -38.34 8.39 -9.42
N ASP A 492 -39.10 9.40 -9.80
CA ASP A 492 -38.63 10.77 -9.85
C ASP A 492 -38.83 11.45 -8.48
N PHE A 493 -38.01 12.46 -8.21
CA PHE A 493 -38.23 13.42 -7.14
C PHE A 493 -37.99 14.83 -7.68
N HIS A 494 -38.70 15.80 -7.10
CA HIS A 494 -38.55 17.21 -7.43
C HIS A 494 -38.77 18.06 -6.19
N THR A 495 -37.97 19.11 -6.03
CA THR A 495 -38.20 20.10 -4.99
C THR A 495 -37.57 21.45 -5.34
N ILE A 496 -38.10 22.50 -4.73
CA ILE A 496 -37.58 23.86 -4.84
C ILE A 496 -37.21 24.32 -3.42
N LEU A 497 -35.97 24.75 -3.26
CA LEU A 497 -35.36 25.06 -1.98
C LEU A 497 -35.17 26.59 -1.85
N PRO A 498 -35.69 27.22 -0.78
CA PRO A 498 -35.48 28.64 -0.56
C PRO A 498 -34.05 28.92 -0.08
N LEU A 499 -33.44 29.95 -0.64
CA LEU A 499 -32.18 30.54 -0.19
C LEU A 499 -32.46 31.92 0.42
N GLU A 500 -31.70 32.30 1.45
CA GLU A 500 -31.79 33.65 2.03
C GLU A 500 -31.42 34.74 1.00
N ASN A 501 -31.93 35.95 1.22
CA ASN A 501 -31.49 37.13 0.49
C ASN A 501 -30.02 37.46 0.80
N GLY A 502 -29.33 38.05 -0.17
CA GLY A 502 -27.92 38.47 -0.05
C GLY A 502 -26.92 37.41 -0.49
N LYS A 503 -25.64 37.79 -0.45
CA LYS A 503 -24.51 36.98 -0.90
C LYS A 503 -24.20 35.82 0.06
N GLY A 504 -23.54 34.79 -0.44
CA GLY A 504 -22.94 33.74 0.37
C GLY A 504 -22.87 32.38 -0.30
N LEU A 505 -22.23 31.44 0.38
CA LEU A 505 -22.15 30.03 -0.04
C LEU A 505 -23.16 29.20 0.76
N TYR A 506 -23.93 28.39 0.05
CA TYR A 506 -24.94 27.50 0.63
C TYR A 506 -24.53 26.06 0.43
N ARG A 507 -24.75 25.22 1.44
CA ARG A 507 -24.65 23.76 1.33
C ARG A 507 -26.06 23.18 1.34
N ILE A 508 -26.35 22.35 0.35
CA ILE A 508 -27.63 21.67 0.21
C ILE A 508 -27.36 20.18 0.29
N THR A 509 -27.88 19.53 1.32
CA THR A 509 -27.63 18.11 1.59
C THR A 509 -28.92 17.31 1.44
N ALA A 510 -28.93 16.35 0.52
CA ALA A 510 -29.99 15.34 0.45
C ALA A 510 -29.72 14.23 1.45
N VAL A 511 -30.75 13.85 2.20
CA VAL A 511 -30.71 12.88 3.28
C VAL A 511 -31.76 11.80 3.03
N SER A 512 -31.33 10.54 3.04
CA SER A 512 -32.19 9.37 3.00
C SER A 512 -32.45 8.82 4.40
N LEU A 513 -33.58 8.10 4.55
CA LEU A 513 -33.78 7.15 5.63
C LEU A 513 -32.76 6.01 5.49
N LEU A 514 -32.00 5.75 6.54
CA LEU A 514 -31.15 4.57 6.64
C LEU A 514 -31.90 3.48 7.41
N SER A 515 -32.01 2.29 6.83
CA SER A 515 -32.68 1.13 7.44
C SER A 515 -31.68 0.02 7.71
N TYR A 516 -31.66 -0.50 8.92
CA TYR A 516 -30.85 -1.66 9.31
C TYR A 516 -31.68 -2.60 10.19
N PRO A 517 -31.29 -3.88 10.36
CA PRO A 517 -32.12 -4.88 11.06
C PRO A 517 -32.56 -4.49 12.48
N ARG A 518 -31.86 -3.54 13.12
CA ARG A 518 -32.10 -3.10 14.50
C ARG A 518 -32.62 -1.66 14.64
N GLY A 519 -32.97 -0.99 13.54
CA GLY A 519 -33.52 0.36 13.63
C GLY A 519 -33.39 1.18 12.36
N THR A 520 -33.70 2.46 12.51
CA THR A 520 -33.57 3.43 11.44
C THR A 520 -32.69 4.60 11.86
N GLY A 521 -32.03 5.20 10.89
CA GLY A 521 -31.21 6.40 11.03
C GLY A 521 -31.36 7.30 9.80
N SER A 522 -30.42 8.20 9.61
CA SER A 522 -30.36 9.08 8.44
C SER A 522 -28.99 9.00 7.78
N LYS A 523 -28.95 9.06 6.46
CA LYS A 523 -27.70 9.02 5.69
C LYS A 523 -27.69 10.12 4.63
N GLU A 524 -26.58 10.85 4.52
CA GLU A 524 -26.36 11.80 3.44
C GLU A 524 -26.12 11.04 2.13
N ILE A 525 -26.85 11.42 1.08
CA ILE A 525 -26.83 10.75 -0.23
C ILE A 525 -26.48 11.68 -1.39
N ALA A 526 -26.57 13.00 -1.19
CA ALA A 526 -26.05 13.99 -2.13
C ALA A 526 -25.74 15.33 -1.45
N LYS A 527 -24.80 16.10 -2.01
CA LYS A 527 -24.41 17.45 -1.57
C LYS A 527 -24.23 18.39 -2.77
N TRP A 528 -24.81 19.58 -2.70
CA TRP A 528 -24.52 20.70 -3.60
C TRP A 528 -23.98 21.89 -2.82
N TYR A 529 -23.13 22.67 -3.49
CA TYR A 529 -22.56 23.92 -3.00
C TYR A 529 -22.99 25.04 -3.95
N VAL A 530 -23.83 25.94 -3.46
CA VAL A 530 -24.45 26.98 -4.28
C VAL A 530 -23.90 28.33 -3.86
N GLU A 531 -23.13 28.95 -4.75
CA GLU A 531 -22.59 30.29 -4.58
C GLU A 531 -23.59 31.33 -5.07
N LYS A 532 -23.82 32.35 -4.25
CA LYS A 532 -24.62 33.51 -4.59
C LYS A 532 -23.75 34.77 -4.55
N PRO A 533 -23.42 35.36 -5.72
CA PRO A 533 -22.35 36.35 -5.86
C PRO A 533 -22.70 37.74 -5.37
#